data_AF-A0A7C6A5Q7-F1
#
_entry.id   AF-A0A7C6A5Q7-F1
#
_cell.length_a   1.000
_cell.length_b   1.000
_cell.length_c   1.000
_cell.angle_alpha   90.00
_cell.angle_beta   90.00
_cell.angle_gamma   90.00
#
_symmetry.space_group_name_H-M   'P 1'
#
loop_
_entity.id
_entity.type
_entity.pdbx_description
1 polymer ?
#
loop_
_entity_poly.entity_id
_entity_poly.type
_entity_poly.pdbx_seq_one_letter_code
_entity_poly.pdbx_strand_id
1 'polypeptide(L)' 'MVTVMPARKESRALVYCPICTHTVEAAVLWQGKKAMVKPGQKCARCGASLDAGAVLRDRAAA' A
#
# COMPACT_ATOMS: atom_id res chain seq x y z
N MET A 1 28.26 -8.49 -3.56
CA MET A 1 27.55 -8.79 -2.31
C MET A 1 26.11 -8.35 -2.50
N VAL A 2 25.21 -9.27 -2.89
CA VAL A 2 23.79 -8.94 -3.13
C VAL A 2 23.01 -9.43 -1.91
N THR A 3 22.66 -8.49 -1.04
CA THR A 3 21.88 -8.76 0.17
C THR A 3 20.46 -9.13 -0.24
N VAL A 4 20.17 -10.43 -0.35
CA VAL A 4 18.81 -10.93 -0.49
C VAL A 4 18.13 -10.81 0.87
N MET A 5 17.63 -9.61 1.17
CA MET A 5 16.75 -9.39 2.32
C MET A 5 15.49 -10.24 2.12
N PRO A 6 14.94 -10.89 3.16
CA PRO A 6 13.74 -11.72 3.02
C PRO A 6 12.67 -10.88 2.34
N ALA A 7 12.24 -11.32 1.16
CA ALA A 7 11.43 -10.52 0.25
C ALA A 7 10.14 -10.08 0.94
N ARG A 8 10.15 -8.87 1.49
CA ARG A 8 8.95 -8.15 1.86
C ARG A 8 8.14 -8.07 0.58
N LYS A 9 7.11 -8.91 0.48
CA LYS A 9 6.40 -9.10 -0.78
C LYS A 9 5.82 -7.73 -1.14
N GLU A 10 6.31 -7.13 -2.21
CA GLU A 10 5.70 -5.94 -2.76
C GLU A 10 4.51 -6.39 -3.60
N SER A 11 3.36 -5.77 -3.40
CA SER A 11 2.19 -6.02 -4.25
C SER A 11 1.39 -4.74 -4.37
N ARG A 12 0.52 -4.65 -5.38
CA ARG A 12 -0.43 -3.54 -5.50
C ARG A 12 -1.67 -3.89 -4.70
N ALA A 13 -2.17 -2.93 -3.92
CA ALA A 13 -3.42 -3.07 -3.19
C ALA A 13 -4.17 -1.74 -3.20
N LEU A 14 -5.47 -1.80 -2.91
CA LEU A 14 -6.28 -0.62 -2.73
C LEU A 14 -5.93 0.02 -1.39
N VAL A 15 -5.69 1.32 -1.39
CA VAL A 15 -5.36 2.10 -0.20
C VAL A 15 -6.35 3.24 -0.09
N TYR A 16 -6.99 3.36 1.07
CA TYR A 16 -7.85 4.48 1.37
C TYR A 16 -7.00 5.72 1.61
N CYS A 17 -7.25 6.76 0.81
CA CYS A 17 -6.64 8.07 1.03
C CYS A 17 -7.52 8.89 1.99
N PRO A 18 -7.05 9.21 3.21
CA PRO A 18 -7.82 10.01 4.16
C PRO A 18 -7.97 11.48 3.75
N ILE A 19 -7.21 11.94 2.75
CA ILE A 19 -7.22 13.34 2.30
C ILE A 19 -8.33 13.61 1.28
N CYS A 20 -8.47 12.74 0.28
CA CYS A 20 -9.53 12.87 -0.72
C CYS A 20 -10.69 11.89 -0.48
N THR A 21 -10.63 11.08 0.59
CA THR A 21 -11.63 10.06 0.94
C THR A 21 -11.86 9.00 -0.14
N HIS A 22 -10.93 8.85 -1.08
CA HIS A 22 -11.02 7.86 -2.16
C HIS A 22 -10.03 6.73 -1.96
N THR A 23 -10.46 5.53 -2.32
CA THR A 23 -9.59 4.36 -2.47
C THR A 23 -8.85 4.44 -3.79
N VAL A 24 -7.53 4.34 -3.73
CA VAL A 24 -6.64 4.37 -4.90
C VAL A 24 -5.67 3.19 -4.84
N GLU A 25 -5.25 2.70 -5.99
CA GLU A 25 -4.24 1.64 -6.05
C GLU A 25 -2.84 2.19 -5.70
N ALA A 26 -2.13 1.51 -4.81
CA ALA A 26 -0.76 1.85 -4.46
C ALA A 26 0.09 0.61 -4.18
N ALA A 27 1.41 0.76 -4.33
CA ALA A 27 2.36 -0.27 -3.94
C ALA A 27 2.36 -0.42 -2.41
N VAL A 28 2.15 -1.64 -1.94
CA VAL A 28 2.19 -2.00 -0.54
C VAL A 28 3.22 -3.09 -0.31
N LEU A 29 3.84 -3.02 0.84
CA LEU A 29 4.84 -3.93 1.33
C LEU A 29 4.21 -4.84 2.39
N TRP A 30 4.15 -6.14 2.10
CA TRP A 30 3.59 -7.14 2.99
C TRP A 30 4.64 -7.63 3.99
N GLN A 31 4.31 -7.53 5.28
CA GLN A 31 5.02 -8.16 6.39
C GLN A 31 4.11 -9.21 7.03
N GLY A 32 4.06 -10.39 6.41
CA GLY A 32 3.16 -11.48 6.81
C GLY A 32 1.70 -11.04 6.81
N LYS A 33 1.06 -11.03 7.99
CA LYS A 33 -0.34 -10.63 8.18
C LYS A 33 -0.58 -9.12 8.27
N LYS A 34 0.43 -8.28 8.09
CA LYS A 34 0.26 -6.82 7.97
C LYS A 34 0.67 -6.36 6.58
N ALA A 35 -0.08 -5.43 6.00
CA ALA A 35 0.31 -4.73 4.79
C ALA A 35 0.53 -3.27 5.16
N MET A 36 1.61 -2.68 4.66
CA MET A 36 1.94 -1.28 4.87
C MET A 36 2.15 -0.65 3.51
N VAL A 37 1.68 0.57 3.31
CA VAL A 37 1.96 1.31 2.09
C VAL A 37 3.46 1.51 1.95
N LYS A 38 3.98 1.34 0.72
CA LYS A 38 5.39 1.62 0.47
C LYS A 38 5.66 3.11 0.73
N PRO A 39 6.67 3.45 1.54
CA PRO A 39 6.96 4.85 1.82
C PRO A 39 7.28 5.62 0.54
N GLY A 40 6.73 6.83 0.46
CA GLY A 40 6.83 7.67 -0.74
C GLY A 40 5.68 7.48 -1.75
N GLN A 41 4.77 6.53 -1.54
CA GLN A 41 3.56 6.46 -2.37
C GLN A 41 2.67 7.69 -2.17
N LYS A 42 2.19 8.21 -3.29
CA LYS A 42 1.28 9.35 -3.36
C LYS A 42 -0.05 8.94 -3.95
N CYS A 43 -1.11 9.59 -3.51
CA CYS A 43 -2.42 9.45 -4.10
C CYS A 43 -2.38 9.92 -5.54
N ALA A 44 -2.78 9.05 -6.48
CA ALA A 44 -2.89 9.41 -7.90
C ALA A 44 -3.90 10.54 -8.17
N ARG A 45 -4.77 10.83 -7.20
CA ARG A 45 -5.86 11.80 -7.34
C ARG A 45 -5.54 13.19 -6.77
N CYS A 46 -4.99 13.25 -5.56
CA CYS A 46 -4.71 14.51 -4.87
C CYS A 46 -3.22 14.76 -4.58
N GLY A 47 -2.33 13.81 -4.93
CA GLY A 47 -0.88 13.94 -4.68
C GLY A 47 -0.46 13.81 -3.22
N ALA A 48 -1.41 13.65 -2.29
CA ALA A 48 -1.12 13.48 -0.86
C ALA A 48 -0.38 12.17 -0.56
N SER A 49 0.42 12.18 0.50
CA SER A 49 1.15 10.99 0.95
C SER A 49 0.19 9.90 1.45
N LEU A 50 0.33 8.69 0.92
CA LEU A 50 -0.44 7.51 1.32
C LEU A 50 0.24 6.71 2.45
N ASP A 51 1.32 7.22 3.03
CA ASP A 51 2.10 6.53 4.08
C ASP A 51 1.25 6.16 5.31
N ALA A 52 0.33 7.05 5.68
CA ALA A 52 -0.67 6.84 6.74
C ALA A 52 -1.99 6.23 6.24
N GLY A 53 -2.08 5.86 4.96
CA GLY A 53 -3.29 5.33 4.34
C GLY A 53 -3.57 3.90 4.80
N ALA A 54 -4.85 3.59 5.03
CA ALA A 54 -5.26 2.23 5.38
C ALA A 54 -5.22 1.35 4.13
N VAL A 55 -4.38 0.31 4.15
CA VAL A 55 -4.35 -0.70 3.08
C VAL A 55 -5.60 -1.56 3.19
N LEU A 56 -6.50 -1.43 2.21
CA LEU A 56 -7.55 -2.41 2.03
C LEU A 56 -6.91 -3.67 1.44
N ARG A 57 -6.88 -4.71 2.26
CA ARG A 57 -6.76 -6.06 1.73
C ARG A 57 -8.02 -6.29 0.93
N ASP A 58 -7.87 -6.49 -0.36
CA ASP A 58 -8.93 -7.06 -1.15
C ASP A 58 -9.34 -8.37 -0.47
N ARG A 59 -10.41 -8.32 0.33
CA ARG A 59 -11.29 -9.46 0.43
C ARG A 59 -11.98 -9.42 -0.92
N ALA A 60 -11.43 -10.11 -1.92
CA ALA A 60 -12.31 -10.75 -2.88
C ALA A 60 -13.21 -11.66 -2.04
N ALA A 61 -14.28 -11.06 -1.53
CA ALA A 61 -15.42 -11.76 -1.01
C ALA A 61 -16.21 -12.16 -2.25
N ALA A 62 -16.54 -13.45 -2.31
CA ALA A 62 -17.19 -14.20 -3.37
C ALA A 62 -16.23 -14.81 -4.41
#